data_AF-A0A3A8E2V2-F1
#
_entry.id   AF-A0A3A8E2V2-F1
#
_cell.length_a   1.000
_cell.length_b   1.000
_cell.length_c   1.000
_cell.angle_alpha   90.00
_cell.angle_beta   90.00
_cell.angle_gamma   90.00
#
_symmetry.space_group_name_H-M   'P 1'
#
loop_
_entity.id
_entity.type
_entity.pdbx_description
1 polymer ?
#
loop_
_entity_poly.entity_id
_entity_poly.type
_entity_poly.pdbx_seq_one_letter_code
_entity_poly.pdbx_strand_id
1 'polypeptide(L)'
;PGTTATMIDGAFFQDEVEERKIMAVPMVFQDNEHIGQGRMTLEEIIAKLDTNAAAKDAEKLNAKDVFDVLVIGGGPAGNTSAIYAARKGIKTGIVAERMGGQVMDTMDIENYTSIQKTQGPKFAAEMEAHVREYGVDIMNLQRVADIKGADETAN
;
A
#
# COMPACT_ATOMS: atom_id res chain seq x y z
N PRO A 1 18.53 -19.00 -2.82
CA PRO A 1 17.40 -19.04 -3.78
C PRO A 1 16.41 -20.14 -3.36
N GLY A 2 15.43 -19.78 -2.52
CA GLY A 2 14.45 -20.72 -1.94
C GLY A 2 13.01 -20.48 -2.38
N THR A 3 12.82 -19.74 -3.47
CA THR A 3 11.49 -19.35 -3.98
C THR A 3 11.49 -19.46 -5.50
N THR A 4 10.43 -20.03 -6.06
CA THR A 4 10.18 -20.14 -7.50
C THR A 4 8.87 -19.46 -7.83
N ALA A 5 8.76 -18.89 -9.04
CA ALA A 5 7.53 -18.32 -9.55
C ALA A 5 7.29 -18.84 -10.97
N THR A 6 6.05 -19.22 -11.27
CA THR A 6 5.61 -19.66 -12.59
C THR A 6 4.46 -18.76 -13.04
N MET A 7 4.62 -18.08 -14.18
CA MET A 7 3.52 -17.37 -14.83
C MET A 7 2.81 -18.31 -15.80
N ILE A 8 1.49 -18.44 -15.65
CA ILE A 8 0.66 -19.31 -16.46
C ILE A 8 -0.20 -18.44 -17.37
N ASP A 9 -0.11 -18.66 -18.67
CA ASP A 9 -1.01 -18.05 -19.64
C ASP A 9 -2.26 -18.93 -19.76
N GLY A 10 -3.37 -18.45 -19.18
CA GLY A 10 -4.64 -19.17 -19.17
C GLY A 10 -5.14 -19.53 -20.57
N ALA A 11 -4.72 -18.83 -21.63
CA ALA A 11 -5.07 -19.17 -23.01
C ALA A 11 -4.56 -20.57 -23.40
N PHE A 12 -3.38 -20.98 -22.91
CA PHE A 12 -2.75 -22.27 -23.22
C PHE A 12 -3.04 -23.37 -22.19
N PHE A 13 -3.53 -23.01 -21.00
CA PHE A 13 -3.76 -23.94 -19.88
C PHE A 13 -5.22 -23.86 -19.39
N GLN A 14 -6.18 -24.09 -20.29
CA GLN A 14 -7.61 -23.98 -20.00
C GLN A 14 -8.08 -24.95 -18.91
N ASP A 15 -7.55 -26.18 -18.88
CA ASP A 15 -7.89 -27.17 -17.85
C ASP A 15 -7.60 -26.64 -16.43
N GLU A 16 -6.50 -25.91 -16.27
CA GLU A 16 -6.10 -25.31 -14.99
C GLU A 16 -6.97 -24.11 -14.62
N VAL A 17 -7.42 -23.33 -15.61
CA VAL A 17 -8.38 -22.23 -15.43
C VAL A 17 -9.72 -22.77 -14.91
N GLU A 18 -10.21 -23.86 -15.50
CA GLU A 18 -11.46 -24.52 -15.09
C GLU A 18 -11.34 -25.17 -13.69
N GLU A 19 -10.30 -25.97 -13.46
CA GLU A 19 -10.07 -26.66 -12.18
C GLU A 19 -9.97 -25.68 -11.01
N ARG A 20 -9.20 -24.60 -11.20
CA ARG A 20 -9.01 -23.56 -10.18
C ARG A 20 -10.11 -22.51 -10.16
N LYS A 21 -11.12 -22.62 -11.04
CA LYS A 21 -12.26 -21.69 -11.16
C LYS A 21 -11.83 -20.23 -11.30
N ILE A 22 -10.86 -19.96 -12.18
CA ILE A 22 -10.31 -18.62 -12.39
C ILE A 22 -11.31 -17.79 -13.19
N MET A 23 -12.00 -16.87 -12.53
CA MET A 23 -13.01 -15.99 -13.17
C MET A 23 -12.47 -14.63 -13.61
N ALA A 24 -11.30 -14.24 -13.09
CA ALA A 24 -10.67 -12.96 -13.38
C ALA A 24 -9.16 -13.06 -13.22
N VAL A 25 -8.44 -12.26 -14.00
CA VAL A 25 -6.96 -12.18 -13.99
C VAL A 25 -6.50 -10.75 -13.67
N PRO A 26 -5.29 -10.57 -13.11
CA PRO A 26 -4.38 -11.62 -12.62
C PRO A 26 -4.87 -12.26 -11.31
N MET A 27 -4.49 -13.50 -11.06
CA MET A 27 -4.78 -14.27 -9.84
C MET A 27 -3.50 -14.98 -9.38
N VAL A 28 -3.22 -14.93 -8.09
CA VAL A 28 -1.96 -15.39 -7.48
C VAL A 28 -2.25 -16.50 -6.49
N PHE A 29 -1.46 -17.56 -6.56
CA PHE A 29 -1.56 -18.74 -5.70
C PHE A 29 -0.22 -19.01 -5.00
N GLN A 30 -0.28 -19.50 -3.77
CA GLN A 30 0.83 -20.10 -3.04
C GLN A 30 0.46 -21.55 -2.74
N ASP A 31 1.27 -22.52 -3.19
CA ASP A 31 1.05 -23.95 -2.91
C ASP A 31 -0.40 -24.43 -3.19
N ASN A 32 -0.96 -23.95 -4.32
CA ASN A 32 -2.36 -24.15 -4.77
C ASN A 32 -3.45 -23.43 -3.95
N GLU A 33 -3.12 -22.70 -2.89
CA GLU A 33 -4.05 -21.83 -2.20
C GLU A 33 -4.06 -20.44 -2.82
N HIS A 34 -5.26 -19.91 -3.05
CA HIS A 34 -5.43 -18.56 -3.59
C HIS A 34 -5.01 -17.51 -2.55
N ILE A 35 -4.04 -16.66 -2.90
CA ILE A 35 -3.56 -15.60 -2.01
C ILE A 35 -3.97 -14.20 -2.48
N GLY A 36 -4.33 -13.98 -3.74
CA GLY A 36 -4.75 -12.66 -4.18
C GLY A 36 -5.20 -12.57 -5.63
N GLN A 37 -6.01 -11.54 -5.91
CA GLN A 37 -6.57 -11.28 -7.24
C GLN A 37 -6.45 -9.78 -7.54
N GLY A 38 -6.28 -9.46 -8.82
CA GLY A 38 -6.17 -8.10 -9.31
C GLY A 38 -4.78 -7.51 -9.10
N ARG A 39 -4.69 -6.19 -9.24
CA ARG A 39 -3.42 -5.48 -9.13
C ARG A 39 -2.92 -5.56 -7.68
N MET A 40 -1.68 -6.02 -7.51
CA MET A 40 -1.00 -6.07 -6.22
C MET A 40 0.43 -5.54 -6.33
N THR A 41 0.91 -4.90 -5.27
CA THR A 41 2.31 -4.51 -5.13
C THR A 41 3.15 -5.68 -4.62
N LEU A 42 4.47 -5.60 -4.79
CA LEU A 42 5.38 -6.59 -4.24
C LEU A 42 5.29 -6.67 -2.71
N GLU A 43 5.12 -5.52 -2.04
CA GLU A 43 4.99 -5.45 -0.59
C GLU A 43 3.73 -6.20 -0.11
N GLU A 44 2.60 -6.01 -0.81
CA GLU A 44 1.34 -6.73 -0.50
C GLU A 44 1.49 -8.24 -0.68
N ILE A 45 2.19 -8.69 -1.73
CA ILE A 45 2.46 -10.12 -1.95
C ILE A 45 3.33 -10.66 -0.82
N ILE A 46 4.43 -9.97 -0.48
CA ILE A 46 5.34 -10.40 0.60
C ILE A 46 4.59 -10.49 1.94
N ALA A 47 3.76 -9.50 2.26
CA ALA A 47 3.00 -9.49 3.51
C ALA A 47 2.01 -10.66 3.62
N LYS A 48 1.48 -11.16 2.50
CA LYS A 48 0.64 -12.36 2.49
C LYS A 48 1.42 -13.66 2.61
N LEU A 49 2.67 -13.69 2.14
CA LEU A 49 3.55 -14.86 2.24
C LEU A 49 4.21 -14.98 3.63
N ASP A 50 4.42 -13.87 4.34
CA ASP A 50 5.06 -13.86 5.66
C ASP A 50 4.05 -13.95 6.80
N THR A 51 3.73 -15.19 7.20
CA THR A 51 2.81 -15.49 8.30
C THR A 51 3.30 -15.05 9.69
N ASN A 52 4.58 -14.70 9.84
CA ASN A 52 5.17 -14.25 11.11
C ASN A 52 5.45 -12.73 11.14
N ALA A 53 5.12 -11.97 10.08
CA ALA A 53 5.39 -10.55 9.99
C ALA A 53 4.60 -9.71 11.00
N ALA A 54 3.33 -10.07 11.24
CA ALA A 54 2.40 -9.21 11.97
C ALA A 54 2.88 -8.82 13.38
N ALA A 55 3.43 -9.78 14.15
CA ALA A 55 3.93 -9.50 15.50
C ALA A 55 5.15 -8.58 15.49
N LYS A 56 6.08 -8.78 14.53
CA LYS A 56 7.27 -7.95 14.38
C LYS A 56 6.93 -6.54 13.92
N ASP A 57 5.95 -6.41 13.03
CA ASP A 57 5.53 -5.10 12.55
C ASP A 57 4.78 -4.32 13.63
N ALA A 58 3.95 -4.99 14.44
CA ALA A 58 3.35 -4.39 15.62
C ALA A 58 4.41 -3.91 16.62
N GLU A 59 5.45 -4.70 16.89
CA GLU A 59 6.57 -4.30 17.76
C GLU A 59 7.29 -3.07 17.22
N LYS A 60 7.63 -3.05 15.92
CA LYS A 60 8.25 -1.89 15.28
C LYS A 60 7.38 -0.64 15.35
N LEU A 61 6.07 -0.77 15.15
CA LEU A 61 5.13 0.34 15.21
C LEU A 61 5.00 0.89 16.63
N ASN A 62 4.90 0.01 17.64
CA ASN A 62 4.84 0.39 19.05
C ASN A 62 6.14 1.04 19.54
N ALA A 63 7.27 0.74 18.91
CA ALA A 63 8.57 1.34 19.22
C ALA A 63 8.77 2.73 18.56
N LYS A 64 7.87 3.18 17.70
CA LYS A 64 7.95 4.52 17.12
C LYS A 64 7.62 5.57 18.18
N ASP A 65 8.38 6.65 18.15
CA ASP A 65 8.07 7.84 18.95
C ASP A 65 6.71 8.44 18.54
N VAL A 66 6.15 9.25 19.43
CA VAL A 66 4.97 10.08 19.14
C VAL A 66 5.23 10.99 17.93
N PHE A 67 4.24 11.07 17.04
CA PHE A 67 4.18 12.02 15.94
C PHE A 67 3.40 13.27 16.36
N ASP A 68 3.84 14.43 15.91
CA ASP A 68 3.06 15.67 16.04
C ASP A 68 1.82 15.62 15.14
N VAL A 69 1.95 14.99 13.96
CA VAL A 69 0.87 14.77 13.01
C VAL A 69 0.96 13.36 12.44
N LEU A 70 -0.10 12.57 12.63
CA LEU A 70 -0.27 11.27 11.98
C LEU A 70 -1.40 11.36 10.95
N VAL A 71 -1.06 11.16 9.68
CA VAL A 71 -2.02 11.16 8.57
C VAL A 71 -2.52 9.74 8.34
N ILE A 72 -3.84 9.56 8.31
CA ILE A 72 -4.49 8.26 8.05
C ILE A 72 -4.93 8.22 6.58
N GLY A 73 -4.28 7.36 5.79
CA GLY A 73 -4.53 7.13 4.38
C GLY A 73 -3.40 7.63 3.46
N GLY A 74 -2.94 6.76 2.55
CA GLY A 74 -1.80 7.00 1.65
C GLY A 74 -2.17 7.50 0.25
N GLY A 75 -3.38 8.02 0.07
CA GLY A 75 -3.85 8.58 -1.21
C GLY A 75 -3.36 10.01 -1.47
N PRO A 76 -3.79 10.65 -2.58
CA PRO A 76 -3.40 12.02 -2.93
C PRO A 76 -3.61 13.05 -1.81
N ALA A 77 -4.73 12.95 -1.08
CA ALA A 77 -5.02 13.85 0.03
C ALA A 77 -4.00 13.67 1.17
N GLY A 78 -3.77 12.44 1.62
CA GLY A 78 -2.83 12.16 2.71
C GLY A 78 -1.39 12.52 2.38
N ASN A 79 -0.95 12.18 1.16
CA ASN A 79 0.39 12.56 0.68
C ASN A 79 0.57 14.09 0.69
N THR A 80 -0.42 14.83 0.20
CA THR A 80 -0.37 16.30 0.19
C THR A 80 -0.35 16.87 1.61
N SER A 81 -1.22 16.39 2.52
CA SER A 81 -1.23 16.80 3.92
C SER A 81 0.12 16.57 4.59
N ALA A 82 0.72 15.40 4.39
CA ALA A 82 2.00 15.04 4.99
C ALA A 82 3.16 15.90 4.47
N ILE A 83 3.21 16.15 3.15
CA ILE A 83 4.19 17.07 2.54
C ILE A 83 4.12 18.45 3.19
N TYR A 84 2.92 19.00 3.34
CA TYR A 84 2.76 20.34 3.90
C TYR A 84 3.10 20.40 5.39
N ALA A 85 2.79 19.37 6.17
CA ALA A 85 3.18 19.28 7.58
C ALA A 85 4.71 19.16 7.73
N ALA A 86 5.33 18.24 7.00
CA ALA A 86 6.77 18.00 7.08
C ALA A 86 7.60 19.22 6.63
N ARG A 87 7.12 19.99 5.63
CA ARG A 87 7.74 21.26 5.21
C ARG A 87 7.78 22.33 6.30
N LYS A 88 7.01 22.18 7.38
CA LYS A 88 7.03 23.05 8.55
C LYS A 88 7.94 22.52 9.68
N GLY A 89 8.66 21.43 9.45
CA GLY A 89 9.53 20.80 10.46
C GLY A 89 8.76 20.00 11.51
N ILE A 90 7.50 19.65 11.23
CA ILE A 90 6.62 18.90 12.12
C ILE A 90 6.89 17.41 11.96
N LYS A 91 7.01 16.66 13.06
CA LYS A 91 7.24 15.21 13.02
C LYS A 91 5.98 14.52 12.49
N THR A 92 6.05 14.11 11.22
CA THR A 92 4.89 13.67 10.45
C THR A 92 5.02 12.21 10.06
N GLY A 93 3.95 11.45 10.28
CA GLY A 93 3.81 10.07 9.80
C GLY A 93 2.60 9.90 8.88
N ILE A 94 2.63 8.88 8.03
CA ILE A 94 1.48 8.39 7.26
C ILE A 94 1.25 6.93 7.65
N VAL A 95 0.02 6.58 8.01
CA VAL A 95 -0.43 5.19 8.15
C VAL A 95 -1.41 4.88 7.01
N ALA A 96 -1.18 3.82 6.26
CA ALA A 96 -1.97 3.53 5.06
C ALA A 96 -2.09 2.03 4.80
N GLU A 97 -3.27 1.59 4.37
CA GLU A 97 -3.46 0.22 3.87
C GLU A 97 -2.68 0.03 2.56
N ARG A 98 -2.66 1.05 1.71
CA ARG A 98 -1.94 1.05 0.43
C ARG A 98 -1.56 2.48 0.04
N MET A 99 -0.26 2.72 -0.15
CA MET A 99 0.22 3.97 -0.75
C MET A 99 -0.32 4.17 -2.17
N GLY A 100 -0.59 5.42 -2.51
CA GLY A 100 -1.28 5.83 -3.73
C GLY A 100 -2.81 5.77 -3.66
N GLY A 101 -3.40 4.97 -2.77
CA GLY A 101 -4.86 4.88 -2.64
C GLY A 101 -5.55 4.48 -3.95
N GLN A 102 -6.66 5.14 -4.31
CA GLN A 102 -7.44 4.80 -5.50
C GLN A 102 -6.71 5.02 -6.82
N VAL A 103 -5.81 6.01 -6.90
CA VAL A 103 -5.14 6.30 -8.18
C VAL A 103 -4.28 5.14 -8.67
N MET A 104 -3.83 4.24 -7.79
CA MET A 104 -3.06 3.04 -8.18
C MET A 104 -3.81 2.12 -9.16
N ASP A 105 -5.14 2.10 -9.11
CA ASP A 105 -5.98 1.27 -9.98
C ASP A 105 -6.49 2.03 -11.21
N THR A 106 -6.13 3.32 -11.35
CA THR A 106 -6.53 4.14 -12.48
C THR A 106 -5.58 3.93 -13.66
N MET A 107 -6.14 3.67 -14.84
CA MET A 107 -5.38 3.51 -16.09
C MET A 107 -4.74 4.83 -16.53
N ASP A 108 -5.57 5.76 -17.01
CA ASP A 108 -5.14 7.07 -17.49
C ASP A 108 -5.71 8.19 -16.60
N ILE A 109 -4.87 9.18 -16.30
CA ILE A 109 -5.23 10.41 -15.59
C ILE A 109 -4.87 11.59 -16.49
N GLU A 110 -5.88 12.33 -16.92
CA GLU A 110 -5.75 13.44 -17.89
C GLU A 110 -6.35 14.77 -17.36
N ASN A 111 -6.74 14.78 -16.09
CA ASN A 111 -7.44 15.89 -15.45
C ASN A 111 -6.70 16.42 -14.19
N TYR A 112 -5.43 16.08 -14.01
CA TYR A 112 -4.61 16.66 -12.95
C TYR A 112 -3.92 17.92 -13.44
N THR A 113 -4.22 19.06 -12.84
CA THR A 113 -3.68 20.37 -13.26
C THR A 113 -2.15 20.32 -13.41
N SER A 114 -1.63 20.90 -14.50
CA SER A 114 -0.23 20.85 -14.95
C SER A 114 0.30 19.52 -15.50
N ILE A 115 -0.45 18.42 -15.40
CA ILE A 115 -0.10 17.11 -15.97
C ILE A 115 -1.12 16.75 -17.04
N GLN A 116 -0.73 16.85 -18.31
CA GLN A 116 -1.64 16.59 -19.43
C GLN A 116 -2.09 15.13 -19.51
N LYS A 117 -1.17 14.19 -19.25
CA LYS A 117 -1.46 12.75 -19.20
C LYS A 117 -0.44 12.05 -18.31
N THR A 118 -0.94 11.22 -17.40
CA THR A 118 -0.14 10.28 -16.63
C THR A 118 -0.93 8.99 -16.41
N GLN A 119 -0.30 8.01 -15.77
CA GLN A 119 -0.94 6.76 -15.38
C GLN A 119 -0.97 6.65 -13.88
N GLY A 120 -2.01 6.04 -13.34
CA GLY A 120 -2.23 5.90 -11.90
C GLY A 120 -1.01 5.43 -11.09
N PRO A 121 -0.36 4.33 -11.47
CA PRO A 121 0.80 3.80 -10.75
C PRO A 121 2.02 4.73 -10.79
N LYS A 122 2.25 5.38 -11.94
CA LYS A 122 3.31 6.36 -12.09
C LYS A 122 3.05 7.56 -11.18
N PHE A 123 1.82 8.08 -11.22
CA PHE A 123 1.40 9.22 -10.42
C PHE A 123 1.48 8.95 -8.91
N ALA A 124 1.05 7.77 -8.47
CA ALA A 124 1.19 7.35 -7.08
C ALA A 124 2.66 7.25 -6.63
N ALA A 125 3.53 6.67 -7.45
CA ALA A 125 4.96 6.57 -7.16
C ALA A 125 5.63 7.95 -7.10
N GLU A 126 5.26 8.88 -8.00
CA GLU A 126 5.74 10.27 -7.98
C GLU A 126 5.29 11.01 -6.71
N MET A 127 4.05 10.81 -6.26
CA MET A 127 3.55 11.36 -5.00
C MET A 127 4.30 10.80 -3.78
N GLU A 128 4.50 9.48 -3.73
CA GLU A 128 5.24 8.85 -2.64
C GLU A 128 6.69 9.32 -2.61
N ALA A 129 7.35 9.46 -3.76
CA ALA A 129 8.71 9.98 -3.84
C ALA A 129 8.81 11.41 -3.25
N HIS A 130 7.83 12.28 -3.54
CA HIS A 130 7.78 13.63 -2.99
C HIS A 130 7.53 13.65 -1.48
N VAL A 131 6.72 12.71 -0.95
CA VAL A 131 6.56 12.52 0.50
C VAL A 131 7.90 12.12 1.14
N ARG A 132 8.61 11.17 0.53
CA ARG A 132 9.91 10.65 1.04
C ARG A 132 11.01 11.71 1.04
N GLU A 133 10.96 12.70 0.15
CA GLU A 133 11.90 13.83 0.12
C GLU A 133 11.93 14.60 1.46
N TYR A 134 10.81 14.66 2.18
CA TYR A 134 10.72 15.36 3.46
C TYR A 134 10.93 14.47 4.69
N GLY A 135 11.36 13.22 4.51
CA GLY A 135 11.61 12.29 5.62
C GLY A 135 10.36 11.91 6.41
N VAL A 136 9.17 12.00 5.79
CA VAL A 136 7.92 11.53 6.39
C VAL A 136 8.00 10.02 6.63
N ASP A 137 7.60 9.58 7.81
CA ASP A 137 7.59 8.16 8.17
C ASP A 137 6.35 7.47 7.58
N ILE A 138 6.55 6.53 6.66
CA ILE A 138 5.47 5.83 5.96
C ILE A 138 5.29 4.44 6.56
N MET A 139 4.13 4.22 7.16
CA MET A 139 3.65 2.94 7.71
C MET A 139 2.63 2.33 6.74
N ASN A 140 3.15 1.73 5.66
CA ASN A 140 2.33 1.08 4.63
C ASN A 140 1.81 -0.29 5.10
N LEU A 141 0.76 -0.80 4.45
CA LEU A 141 0.07 -2.05 4.78
C LEU A 141 -0.53 -2.09 6.18
N GLN A 142 -0.93 -0.93 6.71
CA GLN A 142 -1.51 -0.80 8.04
C GLN A 142 -2.92 -0.20 7.98
N ARG A 143 -3.85 -0.79 8.72
CA ARG A 143 -5.21 -0.28 8.86
C ARG A 143 -5.42 0.26 10.27
N VAL A 144 -5.87 1.51 10.37
CA VAL A 144 -6.31 2.07 11.65
C VAL A 144 -7.66 1.45 12.01
N ALA A 145 -7.72 0.82 13.18
CA ALA A 145 -8.93 0.17 13.69
C ALA A 145 -9.75 1.06 14.63
N ASP A 146 -9.09 1.96 15.36
CA ASP A 146 -9.71 2.80 16.38
C ASP A 146 -8.93 4.11 16.55
N ILE A 147 -9.60 5.18 16.96
CA ILE A 147 -9.01 6.48 17.27
C ILE A 147 -9.59 6.93 18.60
N LYS A 148 -8.72 7.11 19.60
CA LYS A 148 -9.11 7.55 20.94
C LYS A 148 -8.77 9.02 21.14
N GLY A 149 -9.71 9.76 21.73
CA GLY A 149 -9.51 11.16 22.09
C GLY A 149 -8.44 11.33 23.17
N ALA A 150 -7.85 12.52 23.25
CA ALA A 150 -6.84 12.82 24.27
C ALA A 150 -7.37 12.69 25.71
N ASP A 151 -8.69 12.84 25.88
CA ASP A 151 -9.44 12.64 27.12
C ASP A 151 -9.64 11.17 27.51
N GLU A 152 -9.47 10.25 26.56
CA GLU A 152 -9.63 8.80 26.74
C GLU A 152 -8.30 8.04 26.84
N THR A 153 -7.19 8.73 26.52
CA THR A 153 -5.84 8.20 26.67
C THR A 153 -5.26 8.62 28.02
N ALA A 154 -5.02 7.67 28.91
CA ALA A 154 -4.28 7.94 30.15
C ALA A 154 -2.86 8.39 29.79
N ASN A 155 -2.56 9.67 30.02
CA ASN A 155 -1.19 10.13 30.18
C ASN A 155 -0.66 9.69 31.56
#